data_AF-A0A2V7KGJ0-F1
#
_entry.id   AF-A0A2V7KGJ0-F1
#
_cell.length_a   1.000
_cell.length_b   1.000
_cell.length_c   1.000
_cell.angle_alpha   90.00
_cell.angle_beta   90.00
_cell.angle_gamma   90.00
#
_symmetry.space_group_name_H-M   'P 1'
#
loop_
_entity.id
_entity.type
_entity.pdbx_description
1 polymer ?
#
loop_
_entity_poly.entity_id
_entity_poly.type
_entity_poly.pdbx_seq_one_letter_code
_entity_poly.pdbx_strand_id
1 'polypeptide(L)' 'MVVTAHTLKWDMVPYDVQLIGGIVLHQGKIAEMATGEGKTLVATLPLYLNALAGRGAHLVTVNNYL' A
#
# COMPACT_ATOMS: atom_id res chain seq x y z
N MET A 1 4.90 -11.35 12.53
CA MET A 1 4.85 -10.03 13.19
C MET A 1 3.84 -10.10 14.32
N VAL A 2 4.14 -9.54 15.50
CA VAL A 2 3.16 -9.49 16.58
C VAL A 2 2.27 -8.28 16.36
N VAL A 3 0.97 -8.51 16.17
CA VAL A 3 -0.05 -7.47 16.07
C VAL A 3 -1.05 -7.74 17.18
N THR A 4 -1.29 -6.76 18.05
CA THR A 4 -2.26 -6.85 19.17
C THR A 4 -2.15 -8.15 19.97
N ALA A 5 -0.94 -8.48 20.45
CA ALA A 5 -0.63 -9.71 21.22
C ALA A 5 -0.86 -11.05 20.50
N HIS A 6 -1.18 -11.05 19.20
CA HIS A 6 -1.26 -12.24 18.37
C HIS A 6 -0.07 -12.34 17.43
N THR A 7 0.53 -13.53 17.34
CA THR A 7 1.59 -13.79 16.35
C THR A 7 0.92 -14.07 15.01
N LEU A 8 0.95 -13.09 14.12
CA LEU A 8 0.47 -13.26 12.76
C LEU A 8 1.64 -13.61 11.85
N LYS A 9 1.51 -14.71 11.12
CA LYS A 9 2.39 -15.03 10.00
C LYS A 9 1.99 -14.13 8.83
N TRP A 10 2.95 -13.38 8.30
CA TRP A 10 2.74 -12.63 7.07
C TRP A 10 2.67 -13.63 5.92
N ASP A 11 1.58 -13.58 5.15
CA ASP A 11 1.33 -14.50 4.04
C ASP A 11 0.83 -13.77 2.78
N MET A 12 1.05 -12.46 2.71
CA MET A 12 0.66 -11.63 1.56
C MET A 12 1.87 -11.30 0.70
N VAL A 13 2.01 -11.96 -0.44
CA VAL A 13 2.99 -11.62 -1.47
C VAL A 13 2.29 -10.77 -2.52
N PRO A 14 2.82 -9.57 -2.88
CA PRO A 14 2.23 -8.77 -3.94
C PRO A 14 2.17 -9.54 -5.26
N TYR A 15 1.00 -9.51 -5.90
CA TYR A 15 0.86 -9.99 -7.28
C TYR A 15 1.43 -8.98 -8.29
N ASP A 16 1.71 -9.42 -9.50
CA ASP A 16 2.28 -8.55 -10.55
C ASP A 16 1.43 -7.30 -10.82
N VAL A 17 0.10 -7.46 -10.84
CA VAL A 17 -0.83 -6.33 -11.03
C VAL A 17 -0.73 -5.31 -9.89
N GLN A 18 -0.38 -5.75 -8.68
CA GLN A 18 -0.18 -4.88 -7.53
C GLN A 18 1.15 -4.14 -7.60
N LEU A 19 2.20 -4.78 -8.12
CA LEU A 19 3.47 -4.12 -8.42
C LEU A 19 3.28 -3.03 -9.49
N ILE A 20 2.54 -3.33 -10.55
CA ILE A 20 2.19 -2.35 -11.60
C ILE A 20 1.41 -1.17 -10.98
N GLY A 21 0.40 -1.44 -10.15
CA GLY A 21 -0.33 -0.39 -9.44
C GLY A 21 0.58 0.49 -8.58
N GLY A 22 1.53 -0.11 -7.86
CA GLY A 22 2.50 0.62 -7.05
C GLY A 22 3.42 1.52 -7.88
N ILE A 23 3.87 1.06 -9.05
CA ILE A 23 4.67 1.85 -9.99
C ILE A 23 3.86 3.04 -10.51
N VAL A 24 2.60 2.81 -10.92
CA VAL A 24 1.71 3.88 -11.40
C VAL A 24 1.50 4.96 -10.34
N LEU A 25 1.26 4.57 -9.09
CA LEU A 25 1.13 5.51 -7.97
C LEU A 25 2.43 6.28 -7.70
N HIS A 26 3.59 5.60 -7.74
CA HIS A 26 4.88 6.27 -7.56
C HIS A 26 5.17 7.30 -8.67
N GLN A 27 4.69 7.05 -9.90
CA GLN A 27 4.76 8.01 -11.02
C GLN A 27 3.80 9.21 -10.87
N GLY A 28 3.05 9.33 -9.77
CA GLY A 28 2.08 10.41 -9.55
C GLY A 28 0.82 10.30 -10.39
N LYS A 29 0.48 9.10 -10.87
CA LYS A 29 -0.71 8.82 -11.68
C LYS A 29 -1.79 8.11 -10.86
N ILE A 30 -3.00 8.05 -11.42
CA ILE A 30 -4.12 7.31 -10.84
C ILE A 30 -4.01 5.84 -11.24
N ALA A 31 -3.89 4.95 -10.25
CA ALA A 31 -4.01 3.51 -10.46
C ALA A 31 -5.47 3.08 -10.25
N GLU A 32 -6.22 2.91 -11.34
CA GLU A 32 -7.57 2.37 -11.27
C GLU A 32 -7.52 0.86 -11.01
N MET A 33 -8.12 0.44 -9.90
CA MET A 33 -8.13 -0.95 -9.44
C MET A 33 -9.51 -1.27 -8.90
N ALA A 34 -10.04 -2.45 -9.22
CA ALA A 34 -11.34 -2.92 -8.76
C ALA A 34 -11.34 -3.21 -7.24
N THR A 35 -12.54 -3.33 -6.66
CA THR A 35 -12.70 -3.76 -5.26
C THR A 35 -12.21 -5.20 -5.11
N GLY A 36 -11.41 -5.47 -4.07
CA GLY A 36 -10.81 -6.78 -3.84
C GLY A 36 -9.41 -6.98 -4.43
N GLU A 37 -8.92 -6.06 -5.29
CA GLU A 37 -7.58 -6.18 -5.89
C GLU A 37 -6.42 -5.83 -4.95
N GLY A 38 -6.71 -5.51 -3.68
CA GLY A 38 -5.71 -5.24 -2.67
C GLY A 38 -5.07 -3.84 -2.74
N LYS A 39 -5.86 -2.81 -3.09
CA LYS A 39 -5.44 -1.39 -3.10
C LYS A 39 -4.69 -0.96 -1.83
N THR A 40 -5.09 -1.48 -0.67
CA THR A 40 -4.42 -1.21 0.61
C THR A 40 -2.99 -1.75 0.65
N LEU A 41 -2.78 -3.00 0.20
CA LEU A 41 -1.44 -3.58 0.11
C LEU A 41 -0.59 -2.84 -0.93
N VAL A 42 -1.18 -2.50 -2.08
CA VAL A 42 -0.50 -1.75 -3.16
C VAL A 42 0.04 -0.42 -2.66
N ALA A 43 -0.73 0.32 -1.86
CA ALA A 43 -0.32 1.62 -1.32
C ALA A 43 0.95 1.55 -0.46
N THR A 44 1.24 0.41 0.16
CA THR A 44 2.46 0.24 0.99
C THR A 44 3.75 0.40 0.19
N LEU A 45 3.74 0.02 -1.10
CA LEU A 45 4.91 0.05 -1.98
C LEU A 45 5.42 1.49 -2.25
N PRO A 46 4.61 2.40 -2.84
CA PRO A 46 5.04 3.77 -3.08
C PRO A 46 5.16 4.58 -1.78
N LEU A 47 4.36 4.29 -0.74
CA LEU A 47 4.49 4.96 0.55
C LEU A 47 5.86 4.71 1.17
N TYR A 48 6.29 3.44 1.22
CA TYR A 48 7.60 3.08 1.74
C TYR A 48 8.71 3.78 0.94
N LEU A 49 8.70 3.62 -0.39
CA LEU A 49 9.72 4.20 -1.27
C LEU A 49 9.81 5.73 -1.13
N ASN A 50 8.68 6.43 -1.15
CA ASN A 50 8.66 7.89 -1.07
C ASN A 50 9.05 8.42 0.32
N ALA A 51 8.72 7.67 1.38
CA ALA A 51 9.09 8.05 2.75
C ALA A 51 10.61 8.03 2.98
N LEU A 52 11.37 7.19 2.25
CA LEU A 52 12.84 7.15 2.33
C LEU A 52 13.51 8.48 1.99
N ALA A 53 12.82 9.36 1.25
CA ALA A 53 13.34 10.69 0.94
C ALA A 53 13.27 11.70 2.11
N GLY A 54 12.76 11.30 3.29
CA GLY A 54 12.71 12.13 4.49
C GLY A 54 11.69 13.27 4.46
N ARG A 55 10.82 13.33 3.44
CA ARG A 55 9.80 14.38 3.27
C ARG A 55 8.41 13.99 3.79
N GLY A 56 8.27 12.77 4.31
CA GLY A 56 6.98 12.17 4.65
C GLY A 56 6.22 11.67 3.42
N ALA A 57 5.23 10.79 3.65
CA ALA A 57 4.31 10.29 2.64
C ALA A 57 2.93 10.11 3.30
N HIS A 58 1.89 10.66 2.70
CA HIS A 58 0.54 10.66 3.28
C HIS A 58 -0.37 9.68 2.54
N LEU A 59 -1.00 8.78 3.29
CA LEU A 59 -2.09 7.95 2.82
C LEU A 59 -3.41 8.58 3.26
N VAL A 60 -4.22 9.05 2.32
CA VAL A 60 -5.52 9.68 2.61
C VAL A 60 -6.64 8.71 2.27
N THR A 61 -7.52 8.48 3.23
CA THR A 61 -8.72 7.65 3.10
C THR A 61 -9.97 8.52 3.29
N VAL A 62 -11.15 7.96 3.03
CA VAL A 62 -12.41 8.72 3.05
C VAL A 62 -12.97 8.94 4.46
N ASN A 63 -12.47 8.25 5.49
CA ASN A 63 -12.97 8.34 6.86
C ASN A 63 -11.93 7.85 7.88
N ASN A 64 -12.19 8.11 9.16
CA ASN A 64 -11.28 7.78 10.27
C ASN A 64 -11.23 6.29 10.64
N TYR A 65 -12.11 5.47 10.08
CA TYR A 65 -12.12 4.02 10.30
C TYR A 65 -11.16 3.29 9.35
N LEU A 66 -10.90 3.85 8.16
CA LEU A 66 -9.99 3.34 7.13
C LEU A 66 -8.61 3.97 7.23
#